data_AF-A0A7H4Q749-F1
#
_entry.id   AF-A0A7H4Q749-F1
#
_cell.length_a   1.000
_cell.length_b   1.000
_cell.length_c   1.000
_cell.angle_alpha   90.00
_cell.angle_beta   90.00
_cell.angle_gamma   90.00
#
_symmetry.space_group_name_H-M   'P 1'
#
loop_
_entity.id
_entity.type
_entity.pdbx_description
1 polymer ?
#
loop_
_entity_poly.entity_id
_entity_poly.type
_entity_poly.pdbx_seq_one_letter_code
_entity_poly.pdbx_strand_id
1 'polypeptide(L)'
;MVRSRRLSEGLSEKSRHVRRGVSLAAGIVSLTFSVAAFSASNASYTYDALGRLITVVYVDGAKRTVINYAYDAAGNRSSTSTVPSS
;
A
#
# COMPACT_ATOMS: atom_id res chain seq x y z
N MET A 1 73.18 -29.52 41.38
CA MET A 1 72.05 -28.92 40.64
C MET A 1 72.03 -27.41 40.91
N VAL A 2 72.20 -26.61 39.83
CA VAL A 2 71.82 -25.19 39.55
C VAL A 2 71.58 -24.22 40.75
N ARG A 3 72.49 -23.27 41.05
CA ARG A 3 72.58 -21.84 40.58
C ARG A 3 71.31 -20.99 40.87
N SER A 4 71.35 -20.11 41.89
CA SER A 4 71.68 -18.66 41.81
C SER A 4 70.51 -17.72 41.48
N ARG A 5 70.32 -16.73 42.38
CA ARG A 5 70.02 -15.29 42.13
C ARG A 5 68.65 -14.97 41.50
N ARG A 6 67.97 -13.84 41.72
CA ARG A 6 68.02 -12.58 42.51
C ARG A 6 66.91 -11.73 41.85
N LEU A 7 66.41 -10.70 42.53
CA LEU A 7 65.67 -9.55 41.95
C LEU A 7 64.20 -9.87 41.65
N SER A 8 63.24 -9.24 42.36
CA SER A 8 62.56 -7.99 41.94
C SER A 8 62.13 -8.09 40.47
N GLU A 9 60.86 -7.91 40.11
CA GLU A 9 60.22 -6.60 40.04
C GLU A 9 58.70 -6.75 39.90
N GLY A 10 57.97 -5.80 40.47
CA GLY A 10 56.83 -5.17 39.78
C GLY A 10 55.60 -6.03 39.45
N LEU A 11 54.84 -6.45 40.46
CA LEU A 11 53.39 -6.60 40.29
C LEU A 11 52.74 -5.20 40.28
N SER A 12 53.03 -4.42 39.24
CA SER A 12 52.37 -3.15 38.97
C SER A 12 52.28 -2.95 37.47
N GLU A 13 51.17 -3.39 36.88
CA GLU A 13 50.54 -2.66 35.78
C GLU A 13 49.11 -3.19 35.58
N LYS A 14 48.14 -2.50 36.17
CA LYS A 14 47.35 -1.47 35.49
C LYS A 14 46.16 -2.08 34.77
N SER A 15 45.10 -2.20 35.55
CA SER A 15 43.68 -2.16 35.15
C SER A 15 43.45 -1.79 33.69
N ARG A 16 43.31 -2.79 32.82
CA ARG A 16 42.72 -2.59 31.50
C ARG A 16 41.21 -2.56 31.66
N HIS A 17 40.66 -1.34 31.75
CA HIS A 17 39.24 -1.08 31.54
C HIS A 17 38.87 -1.59 30.14
N VAL A 18 38.27 -2.78 30.07
CA VAL A 18 37.55 -3.20 28.87
C VAL A 18 36.27 -2.37 28.85
N ARG A 19 36.31 -1.25 28.11
CA ARG A 19 35.11 -0.50 27.72
C ARG A 19 34.29 -1.43 26.83
N ARG A 20 33.43 -2.25 27.43
CA ARG A 20 32.46 -3.05 26.68
C ARG A 20 31.53 -2.06 25.99
N GLY A 21 31.64 -2.03 24.67
CA GLY A 21 31.00 -1.09 23.79
C GLY A 21 29.48 -1.11 23.94
N VAL A 22 28.91 0.04 23.60
CA VAL A 22 27.46 0.24 23.41
C VAL A 22 26.94 -0.79 22.41
N SER A 23 25.96 -1.59 22.83
CA SER A 23 25.07 -2.29 21.90
C SER A 23 23.64 -1.91 22.26
N LEU A 24 23.18 -0.78 21.71
CA LEU A 24 21.76 -0.42 21.66
C LEU A 24 21.08 -1.38 20.68
N ALA A 25 20.49 -2.45 21.18
CA ALA A 25 19.57 -3.28 20.39
C ALA A 25 18.23 -2.56 20.27
N ALA A 26 18.18 -1.47 19.50
CA ALA A 26 16.94 -0.83 19.08
C ALA A 26 16.49 -1.45 17.75
N GLY A 27 15.99 -2.68 17.81
CA GLY A 27 15.37 -3.33 16.66
C GLY A 27 13.94 -2.81 16.50
N ILE A 28 13.75 -1.65 15.88
CA ILE A 28 12.41 -1.24 15.45
C ILE A 28 12.08 -2.08 14.21
N VAL A 29 11.18 -3.05 14.35
CA VAL A 29 10.57 -3.73 13.21
C VAL A 29 9.58 -2.75 12.58
N SER A 30 9.97 -2.12 11.48
CA SER A 30 9.09 -1.28 10.68
C SER A 30 8.06 -2.18 9.98
N LEU A 31 6.87 -2.31 10.56
CA LEU A 31 5.73 -2.93 9.88
C LEU A 31 5.13 -1.91 8.91
N THR A 32 5.45 -2.02 7.63
CA THR A 32 4.79 -1.24 6.59
C THR A 32 3.39 -1.83 6.34
N PHE A 33 2.34 -1.09 6.69
CA PHE A 33 0.97 -1.46 6.33
C PHE A 33 0.66 -0.90 4.94
N SER A 34 0.49 -1.79 3.95
CA SER A 34 0.01 -1.40 2.62
C SER A 34 -1.49 -1.14 2.70
N VAL A 35 -1.93 0.11 2.44
CA VAL A 35 -3.34 0.40 2.21
C VAL A 35 -3.67 -0.02 0.78
N ALA A 36 -4.42 -1.11 0.62
CA ALA A 36 -5.05 -1.38 -0.67
C ALA A 36 -6.10 -0.29 -0.92
N ALA A 37 -5.98 0.42 -2.05
CA ALA A 37 -7.02 1.35 -2.47
C ALA A 37 -8.29 0.54 -2.79
N PHE A 38 -9.37 0.77 -2.05
CA PHE A 38 -10.69 0.28 -2.44
C PHE A 38 -11.15 1.12 -3.63
N SER A 39 -11.30 0.50 -4.80
CA SER A 39 -11.95 1.17 -5.93
C SER A 39 -13.43 1.30 -5.60
N ALA A 40 -13.92 2.52 -5.43
CA ALA A 40 -15.35 2.76 -5.32
C ALA A 40 -15.99 2.60 -6.71
N SER A 41 -17.04 1.78 -6.79
CA SER A 41 -17.88 1.75 -7.98
C SER A 41 -18.80 2.97 -8.00
N ASN A 42 -18.84 3.68 -9.12
CA ASN A 42 -19.68 4.85 -9.33
C ASN A 42 -20.62 4.61 -10.52
N ALA A 43 -21.87 5.07 -10.40
CA ALA A 43 -22.84 5.02 -11.47
C ALA A 43 -23.43 6.42 -11.70
N SER A 44 -23.41 6.88 -12.95
CA SER A 44 -24.04 8.14 -13.37
C SER A 44 -25.18 7.85 -14.35
N TYR A 45 -26.29 8.57 -14.18
CA TYR A 45 -27.53 8.37 -14.94
C TYR A 45 -27.91 9.66 -15.67
N THR A 46 -28.24 9.55 -16.96
CA THR A 46 -28.70 10.68 -17.78
C THR A 46 -30.10 10.40 -18.29
N TYR A 47 -30.97 11.39 -18.19
CA TYR A 47 -32.38 11.31 -18.56
C TYR A 47 -32.70 12.26 -19.71
N ASP A 48 -33.70 11.92 -20.51
CA ASP A 48 -34.29 12.85 -21.48
C ASP A 48 -35.26 13.84 -20.80
N ALA A 49 -35.80 14.76 -21.58
CA ALA A 49 -36.74 15.78 -21.09
C ALA A 49 -38.06 15.20 -20.54
N LEU A 50 -38.38 13.95 -20.86
CA LEU A 50 -39.55 13.22 -20.35
C LEU A 50 -39.21 12.41 -19.08
N GLY A 51 -37.97 12.49 -18.59
CA GLY A 51 -37.51 11.77 -17.40
C GLY A 51 -37.18 10.30 -17.66
N ARG A 52 -37.00 9.87 -18.92
CA ARG A 52 -36.65 8.50 -19.27
C ARG A 52 -35.13 8.33 -19.32
N LEU A 53 -34.63 7.21 -18.82
CA LEU A 53 -33.20 6.94 -18.72
C LEU A 53 -32.59 6.67 -20.10
N ILE A 54 -31.71 7.54 -20.59
CA ILE A 54 -31.08 7.41 -21.91
C ILE A 54 -29.62 6.94 -21.84
N THR A 55 -28.94 7.11 -20.70
CA THR A 55 -27.55 6.67 -20.55
C THR A 55 -27.22 6.30 -19.11
N VAL A 56 -26.47 5.21 -18.93
CA VAL A 56 -25.85 4.81 -17.68
C VAL A 56 -24.35 4.71 -17.89
N VAL A 57 -23.57 5.31 -17.01
CA VAL A 57 -22.10 5.17 -17.00
C VAL A 57 -21.71 4.51 -15.69
N TYR A 58 -21.20 3.29 -15.77
CA TYR A 58 -20.59 2.58 -14.66
C TYR A 58 -19.08 2.77 -14.69
N VAL A 59 -18.50 3.11 -13.55
CA VAL A 59 -17.05 3.17 -13.35
C VAL A 59 -16.72 2.24 -12.19
N ASP A 60 -15.86 1.26 -12.42
CA ASP A 60 -15.36 0.34 -11.41
C ASP A 60 -13.83 0.36 -11.44
N GLY A 61 -13.25 1.16 -10.55
CA GLY A 61 -11.82 1.50 -10.59
C GLY A 61 -11.44 2.15 -11.91
N ALA A 62 -10.58 1.49 -12.69
CA ALA A 62 -10.16 1.97 -14.02
C ALA A 62 -11.10 1.55 -15.16
N LYS A 63 -12.05 0.63 -14.91
CA LYS A 63 -12.96 0.14 -15.93
C LYS A 63 -14.16 1.07 -16.06
N ARG A 64 -14.57 1.37 -17.28
CA ARG A 64 -15.75 2.19 -17.57
C ARG A 64 -16.66 1.46 -18.54
N THR A 65 -17.93 1.32 -18.21
CA THR A 65 -18.96 0.77 -19.09
C THR A 65 -20.03 1.81 -19.32
N VAL A 66 -20.35 2.11 -20.58
CA VAL A 66 -21.46 3.00 -20.93
C VAL A 66 -22.57 2.18 -21.55
N ILE A 67 -23.80 2.39 -21.08
CA ILE A 67 -25.01 1.78 -21.61
C ILE A 67 -25.91 2.90 -22.13
N ASN A 68 -26.35 2.82 -23.37
CA ASN A 68 -27.28 3.76 -23.99
C ASN A 68 -28.62 3.10 -24.29
N TYR A 69 -29.69 3.86 -24.09
CA TYR A 69 -31.05 3.44 -24.40
C TYR A 69 -31.69 4.40 -25.40
N ALA A 70 -32.47 3.83 -26.32
CA ALA A 70 -33.33 4.59 -27.22
C ALA A 70 -34.78 4.19 -26.99
N TYR A 71 -35.69 5.14 -27.20
CA TYR A 71 -37.12 4.95 -27.04
C TYR A 71 -37.85 5.39 -28.31
N ASP A 72 -38.93 4.70 -28.64
CA ASP A 72 -39.87 5.14 -29.67
C ASP A 72 -40.81 6.24 -29.15
N ALA A 73 -41.66 6.75 -30.04
CA ALA A 73 -42.63 7.81 -29.73
C ALA A 73 -43.72 7.36 -28.74
N ALA A 74 -44.00 6.04 -28.64
CA ALA A 74 -44.95 5.48 -27.68
C ALA A 74 -44.32 5.28 -26.29
N GLY A 75 -43.00 5.44 -26.16
CA GLY A 75 -42.27 5.28 -24.91
C GLY A 75 -41.70 3.88 -24.69
N ASN A 76 -41.78 2.99 -25.68
CA ASN A 76 -41.16 1.68 -25.56
C ASN A 76 -39.67 1.78 -25.85
N ARG A 77 -38.85 1.00 -25.13
CA ARG A 77 -37.41 0.95 -25.37
C ARG A 77 -37.15 0.22 -26.69
N SER A 78 -36.65 0.93 -27.69
CA SER A 78 -36.39 0.42 -29.03
C SER A 78 -34.97 -0.11 -29.20
N SER A 79 -34.01 0.32 -28.37
CA SER A 79 -32.62 -0.15 -28.44
C SER A 79 -31.89 -0.11 -27.10
N THR A 80 -30.86 -0.95 -26.98
CA THR A 80 -29.89 -0.97 -25.88
C THR A 80 -28.51 -1.25 -26.46
N SER A 81 -27.55 -0.38 -26.21
CA SER A 81 -26.15 -0.55 -26.62
C SER A 81 -25.23 -0.43 -25.42
N THR A 82 -24.25 -1.33 -25.29
CA THR A 82 -23.30 -1.38 -24.18
C THR A 82 -21.88 -1.33 -24.72
N VAL A 83 -21.09 -0.36 -24.28
CA VAL A 83 -19.69 -0.18 -24.66
C VAL A 83 -18.79 -0.24 -23.41
N PRO A 84 -18.04 -1.33 -23.19
CA PRO A 84 -17.02 -1.40 -22.15
C PRO A 84 -15.71 -0.73 -22.60
N SER A 85 -14.95 -0.17 -21.66
CA SER A 85 -13.57 0.27 -21.88
C SER A 85 -12.68 -0.94 -22.14
N SER A 86 -11.84 -0.85 -23.18
CA SER A 86 -10.81 -1.87 -23.51
C SER A 86 -9.71 -1.97 -22.47
#